data_AF-A0A813F3S5-F1
#
_entry.id   AF-A0A813F3S5-F1
#
_cell.length_a   1.000
_cell.length_b   1.000
_cell.length_c   1.000
_cell.angle_alpha   90.00
_cell.angle_beta   90.00
_cell.angle_gamma   90.00
#
_symmetry.space_group_name_H-M   'P 1'
#
loop_
_entity.id
_entity.type
_entity.pdbx_description
1 polymer ?
#
loop_
_entity_poly.entity_id
_entity_poly.type
_entity_poly.pdbx_seq_one_letter_code
_entity_poly.pdbx_strand_id
1 'polypeptide(L)'
;MRHSVHCRQAKQRWLALQLPEPVLVSQAPEADETQEPQEEAEVVEESRRRLWQKTPPQAASSSTAGGPPEEAPTPKDTTSTSKRAAAETVQQDQEKKVKLIQALELEGKLEHNDEMAYGDEGLIEGLPADKVMKGIEKELRGLADKGVMLTTQPEDIPDGARQISMRFVHKMRGDDVKSRIVVRDIKRSPPEGGELFASTPSLASFRLHFALSSLELNLMLQECGSSEEFVEVLGDIGQAFVHANIDQDIYVWPPEAVRGVEVTIDGKKVTLSPEVPWKLRKALYGYRKSPMLWQEHLAHIVTERVKLQRSAIDTSTYFDADRKVRLDRCER
;
A
#
# COMPACT_ATOMS: atom_id res chain seq x y z
N MET A 1 -18.40 11.78 -7.00
CA MET A 1 -18.41 13.12 -6.36
C MET A 1 -17.81 14.10 -7.35
N ARG A 2 -18.57 15.11 -7.77
CA ARG A 2 -18.03 16.23 -8.54
C ARG A 2 -17.44 17.21 -7.51
N HIS A 3 -16.15 17.48 -7.56
CA HIS A 3 -15.55 18.49 -6.68
C HIS A 3 -16.17 19.85 -7.00
N SER A 4 -16.80 20.50 -6.01
CA SER A 4 -17.36 21.84 -6.19
C SER A 4 -16.25 22.81 -6.63
N VAL A 5 -16.63 23.89 -7.30
CA VAL A 5 -15.67 24.95 -7.66
C VAL A 5 -15.02 25.51 -6.39
N HIS A 6 -15.80 25.63 -5.31
CA HIS A 6 -15.38 26.09 -3.99
C HIS A 6 -14.33 25.16 -3.36
N CYS A 7 -14.53 23.83 -3.36
CA CYS A 7 -13.56 22.86 -2.85
C CYS A 7 -12.22 22.92 -3.63
N ARG A 8 -12.28 23.13 -4.96
CA ARG A 8 -11.06 23.35 -5.77
C ARG A 8 -10.37 24.68 -5.43
N GLN A 9 -11.12 25.76 -5.21
CA GLN A 9 -10.58 27.04 -4.78
C GLN A 9 -10.00 26.99 -3.36
N ALA A 10 -10.64 26.29 -2.42
CA ALA A 10 -10.13 26.06 -1.07
C ALA A 10 -8.79 25.30 -1.10
N LYS A 11 -8.71 24.22 -1.89
CA LYS A 11 -7.44 23.49 -2.12
C LYS A 11 -6.35 24.41 -2.70
N GLN A 12 -6.67 25.25 -3.69
CA GLN A 12 -5.69 26.17 -4.28
C GLN A 12 -5.23 27.25 -3.28
N ARG A 13 -6.15 27.82 -2.48
CA ARG A 13 -5.82 28.76 -1.39
C ARG A 13 -4.91 28.11 -0.34
N TRP A 14 -5.19 26.88 0.06
CA TRP A 14 -4.37 26.13 1.01
C TRP A 14 -2.95 25.85 0.46
N LEU A 15 -2.85 25.44 -0.82
CA LEU A 15 -1.55 25.24 -1.48
C LEU A 15 -0.73 26.54 -1.58
N ALA A 16 -1.38 27.65 -1.91
CA ALA A 16 -0.74 28.97 -1.98
C ALA A 16 -0.23 29.49 -0.61
N LEU A 17 -0.77 28.97 0.50
CA LEU A 17 -0.36 29.30 1.87
C LEU A 17 0.77 28.40 2.41
N GLN A 18 1.28 27.44 1.64
CA GLN A 18 2.25 26.43 2.11
C GLN A 18 3.59 26.41 1.36
N LEU A 19 3.81 27.33 0.41
CA LEU A 19 5.06 27.43 -0.35
C LEU A 19 5.65 28.85 -0.22
N PRO A 20 6.92 29.01 0.25
CA PRO A 20 7.68 30.21 -0.11
C PRO A 20 7.90 30.20 -1.63
N GLU A 21 7.97 31.38 -2.25
CA GLU A 21 7.99 31.50 -3.70
C GLU A 21 9.10 30.65 -4.36
N PRO A 22 8.82 29.95 -5.47
CA PRO A 22 9.86 29.27 -6.21
C PRO A 22 10.84 30.29 -6.78
N VAL A 23 12.12 30.14 -6.46
CA VAL A 23 13.20 30.96 -7.05
C VAL A 23 13.13 30.81 -8.58
N LEU A 24 12.83 31.91 -9.26
CA LEU A 24 12.66 31.97 -10.71
C LEU A 24 13.97 31.61 -11.43
N VAL A 25 14.07 30.35 -11.87
CA VAL A 25 15.00 29.95 -12.93
C VAL A 25 14.35 30.28 -14.27
N SER A 26 15.16 30.79 -15.22
CA SER A 26 14.69 31.45 -16.43
C SER A 26 13.88 30.59 -17.40
N GLN A 27 13.01 31.26 -18.16
CA GLN A 27 12.01 30.70 -19.07
C GLN A 27 12.56 29.78 -20.18
N ALA A 28 11.74 28.81 -20.57
CA ALA A 28 11.72 28.16 -21.88
C ALA A 28 10.26 28.16 -22.39
N PRO A 29 10.00 28.12 -23.71
CA PRO A 29 8.72 28.56 -24.28
C PRO A 29 7.56 27.58 -24.14
N GLU A 30 6.36 28.11 -24.33
CA GLU A 30 5.06 27.45 -24.23
C GLU A 30 4.89 26.32 -25.28
N ALA A 31 4.10 25.30 -24.93
CA ALA A 31 3.74 24.19 -25.81
C ALA A 31 2.23 23.95 -25.80
N ASP A 32 1.70 23.63 -26.98
CA ASP A 32 0.29 23.72 -27.42
C ASP A 32 -0.74 22.92 -26.58
N GLU A 33 -1.96 23.46 -26.43
CA GLU A 33 -3.08 22.80 -25.73
C GLU A 33 -3.74 21.73 -26.62
N THR A 34 -3.30 20.47 -26.50
CA THR A 34 -3.99 19.35 -27.16
C THR A 34 -5.13 18.82 -26.29
N GLN A 35 -6.36 18.83 -26.82
CA GLN A 35 -7.57 18.40 -26.09
C GLN A 35 -7.66 16.87 -25.96
N GLU A 36 -7.92 16.36 -24.74
CA GLU A 36 -8.23 14.95 -24.51
C GLU A 36 -9.66 14.59 -25.02
N PRO A 37 -9.87 13.41 -25.65
CA PRO A 37 -11.19 13.03 -26.18
C PRO A 37 -12.23 12.75 -25.08
N GLN A 38 -13.49 13.14 -25.33
CA GLN A 38 -14.56 13.07 -24.34
C GLN A 38 -15.04 11.63 -24.03
N GLU A 39 -14.73 10.64 -24.88
CA GLU A 39 -15.25 9.27 -24.77
C GLU A 39 -14.70 8.50 -23.54
N GLU A 40 -13.44 8.71 -23.14
CA GLU A 40 -12.87 8.01 -21.98
C GLU A 40 -13.56 8.39 -20.66
N ALA A 41 -14.04 9.63 -20.55
CA ALA A 41 -14.76 10.11 -19.37
C ALA A 41 -16.10 9.39 -19.17
N GLU A 42 -16.81 9.07 -20.27
CA GLU A 42 -18.15 8.48 -20.21
C GLU A 42 -18.10 6.98 -19.86
N VAL A 43 -17.13 6.24 -20.41
CA VAL A 43 -16.87 4.81 -20.05
C VAL A 43 -16.55 4.64 -18.57
N VAL A 44 -15.81 5.60 -17.98
CA VAL A 44 -15.50 5.62 -16.54
C VAL A 44 -16.74 5.97 -15.70
N GLU A 45 -17.59 6.91 -16.13
CA GLU A 45 -18.81 7.27 -15.39
C GLU A 45 -19.91 6.19 -15.49
N GLU A 46 -20.03 5.45 -16.61
CA GLU A 46 -20.94 4.30 -16.71
C GLU A 46 -20.49 3.13 -15.82
N SER A 47 -19.19 2.81 -15.85
CA SER A 47 -18.57 1.79 -14.99
C SER A 47 -18.81 2.09 -13.50
N ARG A 48 -18.80 3.37 -13.10
CA ARG A 48 -19.17 3.81 -11.74
C ARG A 48 -20.65 3.57 -11.41
N ARG A 49 -21.59 3.66 -12.37
CA ARG A 49 -23.02 3.44 -12.12
C ARG A 49 -23.33 1.98 -11.82
N ARG A 50 -22.72 1.03 -12.55
CA ARG A 50 -22.95 -0.42 -12.38
C ARG A 50 -22.57 -0.93 -10.98
N LEU A 51 -21.59 -0.30 -10.32
CA LEU A 51 -21.13 -0.72 -8.99
C LEU A 51 -22.15 -0.48 -7.85
N TRP A 52 -23.11 0.43 -8.03
CA TRP A 52 -24.07 0.83 -6.98
C TRP A 52 -25.46 0.20 -7.13
N GLN A 53 -25.67 -0.71 -8.10
CA GLN A 53 -26.95 -1.40 -8.31
C GLN A 53 -26.98 -2.84 -7.75
N LYS A 54 -26.37 -3.07 -6.59
CA LYS A 54 -26.56 -4.31 -5.82
C LYS A 54 -27.57 -4.10 -4.70
N THR A 55 -28.75 -4.71 -4.87
CA THR A 55 -29.87 -4.70 -3.93
C THR A 55 -29.46 -5.25 -2.56
N PRO A 56 -29.89 -4.66 -1.43
CA PRO A 56 -29.65 -5.24 -0.11
C PRO A 56 -30.39 -6.58 0.04
N PRO A 57 -29.83 -7.56 0.77
CA PRO A 57 -30.55 -8.79 1.11
C PRO A 57 -31.73 -8.49 2.03
N GLN A 58 -32.85 -9.18 1.83
CA GLN A 58 -34.06 -9.00 2.63
C GLN A 58 -33.86 -9.53 4.06
N ALA A 59 -34.35 -8.78 5.06
CA ALA A 59 -34.40 -9.22 6.44
C ALA A 59 -35.54 -10.22 6.64
N ALA A 60 -35.23 -11.45 7.09
CA ALA A 60 -36.22 -12.41 7.57
C ALA A 60 -36.50 -12.15 9.06
N SER A 61 -37.73 -11.79 9.41
CA SER A 61 -38.16 -11.46 10.76
C SER A 61 -38.92 -12.61 11.43
N SER A 62 -38.71 -12.82 12.73
CA SER A 62 -39.62 -13.59 13.58
C SER A 62 -39.57 -13.15 15.05
N SER A 63 -40.71 -13.31 15.73
CA SER A 63 -40.97 -12.97 17.13
C SER A 63 -42.14 -13.86 17.62
N THR A 64 -42.51 -13.99 18.90
CA THR A 64 -42.17 -13.31 20.18
C THR A 64 -42.22 -14.44 21.27
N ALA A 65 -42.11 -14.31 22.60
CA ALA A 65 -42.09 -13.20 23.55
C ALA A 65 -41.48 -13.59 24.92
N GLY A 66 -41.29 -12.57 25.77
CA GLY A 66 -41.58 -12.53 27.22
C GLY A 66 -41.27 -13.70 28.18
N GLY A 67 -40.55 -13.39 29.26
CA GLY A 67 -40.58 -14.17 30.51
C GLY A 67 -39.24 -14.27 31.27
N PRO A 68 -39.06 -13.57 32.41
CA PRO A 68 -37.94 -13.75 33.34
C PRO A 68 -38.41 -14.32 34.71
N PRO A 69 -37.53 -14.50 35.71
CA PRO A 69 -36.36 -15.39 35.74
C PRO A 69 -36.42 -16.35 36.96
N GLU A 70 -35.68 -17.47 36.97
CA GLU A 70 -35.64 -18.34 38.18
C GLU A 70 -34.27 -19.01 38.44
N GLU A 71 -34.13 -19.56 39.65
CA GLU A 71 -32.91 -19.62 40.47
C GLU A 71 -31.80 -20.62 40.05
N ALA A 72 -30.61 -20.45 40.65
CA ALA A 72 -29.47 -21.35 40.49
C ALA A 72 -29.48 -22.51 41.53
N PRO A 73 -29.34 -23.79 41.11
CA PRO A 73 -29.29 -24.92 42.03
C PRO A 73 -27.91 -25.15 42.66
N THR A 74 -27.90 -25.55 43.93
CA THR A 74 -26.72 -25.92 44.73
C THR A 74 -26.17 -27.33 44.39
N PRO A 75 -24.89 -27.62 44.69
CA PRO A 75 -24.21 -28.82 44.18
C PRO A 75 -24.67 -30.12 44.84
N LYS A 76 -24.68 -31.21 44.05
CA LYS A 76 -24.78 -32.61 44.53
C LYS A 76 -23.90 -33.53 43.69
N ASP A 77 -23.23 -34.47 44.36
CA ASP A 77 -22.27 -35.40 43.75
C ASP A 77 -22.89 -36.35 42.71
N THR A 78 -22.24 -36.48 41.56
CA THR A 78 -22.39 -37.64 40.64
C THR A 78 -21.04 -38.00 40.01
N THR A 79 -20.26 -38.85 40.70
CA THR A 79 -18.87 -39.23 40.36
C THR A 79 -18.74 -40.14 39.11
N SER A 80 -19.71 -40.13 38.20
CA SER A 80 -19.77 -40.92 36.97
C SER A 80 -19.73 -40.08 35.69
N THR A 81 -20.21 -38.83 35.72
CA THR A 81 -20.34 -37.95 34.55
C THR A 81 -18.98 -37.51 33.98
N SER A 82 -17.97 -37.37 34.84
CA SER A 82 -16.62 -36.86 34.50
C SER A 82 -15.96 -37.60 33.33
N LYS A 83 -16.08 -38.93 33.23
CA LYS A 83 -15.43 -39.69 32.14
C LYS A 83 -16.09 -39.48 30.77
N ARG A 84 -17.41 -39.21 30.71
CA ARG A 84 -18.07 -38.83 29.45
C ARG A 84 -17.72 -37.40 29.06
N ALA A 85 -17.85 -36.44 29.98
CA ALA A 85 -17.49 -35.05 29.72
C ALA A 85 -16.03 -34.90 29.27
N ALA A 86 -15.09 -35.67 29.84
CA ALA A 86 -13.70 -35.69 29.39
C ALA A 86 -13.52 -36.29 27.99
N ALA A 87 -14.19 -37.41 27.68
CA ALA A 87 -14.14 -38.04 26.35
C ALA A 87 -14.76 -37.12 25.27
N GLU A 88 -15.92 -36.53 25.55
CA GLU A 88 -16.61 -35.57 24.69
C GLU A 88 -15.77 -34.30 24.48
N THR A 89 -15.09 -33.81 25.53
CA THR A 89 -14.13 -32.69 25.42
C THR A 89 -12.94 -33.04 24.51
N VAL A 90 -12.37 -34.24 24.67
CA VAL A 90 -11.26 -34.73 23.82
C VAL A 90 -11.71 -34.93 22.37
N GLN A 91 -12.91 -35.45 22.13
CA GLN A 91 -13.47 -35.56 20.78
C GLN A 91 -13.74 -34.18 20.15
N GLN A 92 -14.29 -33.22 20.89
CA GLN A 92 -14.46 -31.84 20.42
C GLN A 92 -13.13 -31.15 20.11
N ASP A 93 -12.09 -31.41 20.90
CA ASP A 93 -10.75 -30.86 20.67
C ASP A 93 -10.05 -31.51 19.47
N GLN A 94 -10.23 -32.82 19.26
CA GLN A 94 -9.81 -33.51 18.04
C GLN A 94 -10.56 -32.99 16.81
N GLU A 95 -11.88 -32.79 16.87
CA GLU A 95 -12.65 -32.17 15.80
C GLU A 95 -12.18 -30.74 15.48
N LYS A 96 -11.91 -29.92 16.50
CA LYS A 96 -11.37 -28.56 16.31
C LYS A 96 -10.01 -28.61 15.64
N LYS A 97 -9.14 -29.56 16.01
CA LYS A 97 -7.83 -29.76 15.36
C LYS A 97 -7.97 -30.21 13.91
N VAL A 98 -8.86 -31.16 13.60
CA VAL A 98 -9.13 -31.56 12.20
C VAL A 98 -9.70 -30.40 11.38
N LYS A 99 -10.65 -29.63 11.93
CA LYS A 99 -11.23 -28.45 11.28
C LYS A 99 -10.19 -27.33 11.09
N LEU A 100 -9.26 -27.14 12.03
CA LEU A 100 -8.15 -26.19 11.90
C LEU A 100 -7.12 -26.64 10.87
N ILE A 101 -6.76 -27.93 10.83
CA ILE A 101 -5.87 -28.48 9.79
C ILE A 101 -6.53 -28.33 8.42
N GLN A 102 -7.82 -28.66 8.27
CA GLN A 102 -8.57 -28.44 7.03
C GLN A 102 -8.68 -26.96 6.65
N ALA A 103 -8.82 -26.05 7.62
CA ALA A 103 -8.81 -24.61 7.37
C ALA A 103 -7.44 -24.12 6.87
N LEU A 104 -6.35 -24.50 7.55
CA LEU A 104 -4.97 -24.16 7.14
C LEU A 104 -4.58 -24.81 5.79
N GLU A 105 -5.07 -26.01 5.51
CA GLU A 105 -4.95 -26.64 4.20
C GLU A 105 -5.78 -25.94 3.11
N LEU A 106 -6.91 -25.32 3.46
CA LEU A 106 -7.74 -24.59 2.52
C LEU A 106 -7.16 -23.18 2.28
N GLU A 107 -6.72 -22.49 3.34
CA GLU A 107 -5.96 -21.25 3.27
C GLU A 107 -4.70 -21.45 2.44
N GLY A 108 -3.88 -22.48 2.71
CA GLY A 108 -2.72 -22.81 1.88
C GLY A 108 -3.05 -23.13 0.42
N LYS A 109 -4.25 -23.63 0.10
CA LYS A 109 -4.72 -23.86 -1.29
C LYS A 109 -5.35 -22.62 -1.93
N LEU A 110 -5.77 -21.63 -1.14
CA LEU A 110 -6.25 -20.32 -1.59
C LEU A 110 -5.08 -19.37 -1.80
N GLU A 111 -4.14 -19.31 -0.85
CA GLU A 111 -2.83 -18.66 -0.99
C GLU A 111 -2.12 -19.17 -2.25
N HIS A 112 -2.10 -20.49 -2.50
CA HIS A 112 -1.50 -21.03 -3.72
C HIS A 112 -2.26 -20.65 -5.02
N ASN A 113 -3.56 -20.34 -4.96
CA ASN A 113 -4.30 -19.78 -6.11
C ASN A 113 -4.02 -18.29 -6.31
N ASP A 114 -3.84 -17.52 -5.25
CA ASP A 114 -3.40 -16.12 -5.35
C ASP A 114 -1.90 -16.00 -5.73
N GLU A 115 -1.06 -16.98 -5.38
CA GLU A 115 0.31 -17.13 -5.89
C GLU A 115 0.35 -17.37 -7.40
N MET A 116 -0.62 -18.08 -7.98
CA MET A 116 -0.69 -18.28 -9.45
C MET A 116 -0.90 -16.97 -10.24
N ALA A 117 -1.25 -15.86 -9.59
CA ALA A 117 -1.23 -14.53 -10.22
C ALA A 117 0.19 -13.97 -10.43
N TYR A 118 1.23 -14.63 -9.90
CA TYR A 118 2.62 -14.16 -9.88
C TYR A 118 3.57 -15.17 -10.54
N GLY A 119 3.36 -15.48 -11.82
CA GLY A 119 4.29 -16.28 -12.62
C GLY A 119 5.71 -15.71 -12.59
N ASP A 120 6.70 -16.59 -12.48
CA ASP A 120 8.12 -16.22 -12.49
C ASP A 120 8.61 -15.88 -13.91
N GLU A 121 9.90 -15.61 -14.06
CA GLU A 121 10.53 -15.02 -15.26
C GLU A 121 10.06 -15.56 -16.64
N GLY A 122 9.27 -14.74 -17.35
CA GLY A 122 8.96 -14.92 -18.79
C GLY A 122 7.59 -15.52 -19.09
N LEU A 123 6.66 -14.69 -19.61
CA LEU A 123 5.25 -15.03 -19.90
C LEU A 123 4.50 -15.66 -18.71
N ILE A 124 3.85 -14.83 -17.90
CA ILE A 124 2.66 -15.30 -17.18
C ILE A 124 1.64 -15.73 -18.25
N GLU A 125 1.15 -16.97 -18.15
CA GLU A 125 0.29 -17.58 -19.16
C GLU A 125 -0.96 -16.71 -19.42
N GLY A 126 -1.10 -16.22 -20.66
CA GLY A 126 -2.16 -15.29 -21.07
C GLY A 126 -1.80 -13.80 -21.16
N LEU A 127 -0.59 -13.36 -20.79
CA LEU A 127 -0.16 -11.96 -20.98
C LEU A 127 0.48 -11.70 -22.36
N PRO A 128 0.06 -10.65 -23.11
CA PRO A 128 0.72 -10.28 -24.37
C PRO A 128 2.16 -9.79 -24.16
N ALA A 129 3.12 -10.45 -24.82
CA ALA A 129 4.54 -10.21 -24.61
C ALA A 129 4.99 -8.78 -24.99
N ASP A 130 4.39 -8.16 -26.00
CA ASP A 130 4.70 -6.77 -26.39
C ASP A 130 4.31 -5.77 -25.28
N LYS A 131 3.16 -5.99 -24.64
CA LYS A 131 2.69 -5.18 -23.50
C LYS A 131 3.52 -5.43 -22.25
N VAL A 132 3.93 -6.68 -22.01
CA VAL A 132 4.89 -7.03 -20.94
C VAL A 132 6.20 -6.25 -21.10
N MET A 133 6.79 -6.23 -22.30
CA MET A 133 8.02 -5.48 -22.58
C MET A 133 7.86 -3.96 -22.43
N LYS A 134 6.78 -3.37 -22.99
CA LYS A 134 6.44 -1.95 -22.78
C LYS A 134 6.32 -1.61 -21.28
N GLY A 135 5.72 -2.50 -20.49
CA GLY A 135 5.62 -2.37 -19.04
C GLY A 135 6.98 -2.46 -18.33
N ILE A 136 7.85 -3.39 -18.75
CA ILE A 136 9.23 -3.55 -18.24
C ILE A 136 10.04 -2.28 -18.50
N GLU A 137 10.07 -1.79 -19.73
CA GLU A 137 10.79 -0.57 -20.09
C GLU A 137 10.30 0.65 -19.28
N LYS A 138 8.99 0.77 -19.07
CA LYS A 138 8.36 1.87 -18.34
C LYS A 138 8.71 1.87 -16.85
N GLU A 139 8.77 0.70 -16.21
CA GLU A 139 9.26 0.56 -14.83
C GLU A 139 10.76 0.87 -14.78
N LEU A 140 11.59 0.27 -15.63
CA LEU A 140 13.05 0.46 -15.61
C LEU A 140 13.48 1.91 -15.85
N ARG A 141 12.83 2.63 -16.78
CA ARG A 141 13.05 4.08 -16.98
C ARG A 141 12.68 4.86 -15.71
N GLY A 142 11.48 4.64 -15.15
CA GLY A 142 11.04 5.32 -13.93
C GLY A 142 11.88 5.06 -12.68
N LEU A 143 12.63 3.94 -12.64
CA LEU A 143 13.61 3.65 -11.58
C LEU A 143 14.96 4.33 -11.85
N ALA A 144 15.40 4.39 -13.11
CA ALA A 144 16.61 5.11 -13.51
C ALA A 144 16.45 6.63 -13.31
N ASP A 145 15.32 7.21 -13.73
CA ASP A 145 14.98 8.64 -13.55
C ASP A 145 14.96 9.06 -12.07
N LYS A 146 14.59 8.14 -11.17
CA LYS A 146 14.58 8.34 -9.71
C LYS A 146 15.92 8.01 -9.03
N GLY A 147 16.94 7.63 -9.79
CA GLY A 147 18.27 7.27 -9.29
C GLY A 147 18.29 6.03 -8.40
N VAL A 148 17.32 5.11 -8.55
CA VAL A 148 17.12 3.95 -7.63
C VAL A 148 18.32 3.03 -7.59
N MET A 149 19.01 2.90 -8.72
CA MET A 149 20.09 1.95 -8.95
C MET A 149 21.30 2.64 -9.57
N LEU A 150 22.45 2.00 -9.45
CA LEU A 150 23.69 2.29 -10.15
C LEU A 150 24.25 0.96 -10.67
N THR A 151 24.62 0.89 -11.95
CA THR A 151 25.34 -0.29 -12.48
C THR A 151 26.71 -0.40 -11.84
N THR A 152 27.14 -1.62 -11.49
CA THR A 152 28.41 -1.88 -10.83
C THR A 152 29.02 -3.15 -11.43
N GLN A 153 30.35 -3.22 -11.56
CA GLN A 153 30.98 -4.42 -12.10
C GLN A 153 30.98 -5.54 -11.05
N PRO A 154 30.93 -6.84 -11.42
CA PRO A 154 31.00 -7.94 -10.46
C PRO A 154 32.24 -7.88 -9.55
N GLU A 155 33.35 -7.36 -10.06
CA GLU A 155 34.63 -7.21 -9.35
C GLU A 155 34.66 -6.05 -8.35
N ASP A 156 33.74 -5.09 -8.48
CA ASP A 156 33.60 -3.93 -7.58
C ASP A 156 32.72 -4.25 -6.34
N ILE A 157 32.17 -5.48 -6.24
CA ILE A 157 31.34 -5.89 -5.10
C ILE A 157 32.23 -6.31 -3.93
N PRO A 158 32.13 -5.67 -2.74
CA PRO A 158 32.95 -6.04 -1.58
C PRO A 158 32.70 -7.48 -1.10
N ASP A 159 33.75 -8.13 -0.61
CA ASP A 159 33.65 -9.45 0.02
C ASP A 159 32.62 -9.44 1.16
N GLY A 160 31.67 -10.39 1.12
CA GLY A 160 30.59 -10.50 2.09
C GLY A 160 29.44 -9.50 1.95
N ALA A 161 29.44 -8.63 0.93
CA ALA A 161 28.33 -7.70 0.69
C ALA A 161 26.99 -8.43 0.43
N ARG A 162 25.88 -7.80 0.82
CA ARG A 162 24.53 -8.40 0.72
C ARG A 162 24.06 -8.41 -0.74
N GLN A 163 24.14 -9.59 -1.36
CA GLN A 163 23.67 -9.83 -2.73
C GLN A 163 22.27 -10.48 -2.74
N ILE A 164 21.35 -9.97 -3.55
CA ILE A 164 19.96 -10.49 -3.65
C ILE A 164 19.51 -10.54 -5.12
N SER A 165 18.89 -11.64 -5.56
CA SER A 165 18.31 -11.70 -6.91
C SER A 165 17.01 -10.89 -7.00
N MET A 166 16.74 -10.33 -8.17
CA MET A 166 15.48 -9.67 -8.50
C MET A 166 14.56 -10.62 -9.28
N ARG A 167 13.30 -10.24 -9.48
CA ARG A 167 12.41 -10.77 -10.53
C ARG A 167 11.43 -9.69 -10.98
N PHE A 168 10.74 -9.91 -12.10
CA PHE A 168 9.56 -9.12 -12.42
C PHE A 168 8.29 -9.73 -11.82
N VAL A 169 7.28 -8.87 -11.71
CA VAL A 169 5.88 -9.14 -11.37
C VAL A 169 5.03 -8.37 -12.38
N HIS A 170 4.08 -9.03 -13.04
CA HIS A 170 3.24 -8.43 -14.07
C HIS A 170 1.76 -8.53 -13.70
N LYS A 171 0.97 -7.50 -14.01
CA LYS A 171 -0.48 -7.51 -13.79
C LYS A 171 -1.20 -6.70 -14.88
N MET A 172 -2.26 -7.25 -15.47
CA MET A 172 -3.14 -6.48 -16.38
C MET A 172 -3.76 -5.29 -15.66
N ARG A 173 -3.84 -4.15 -16.36
CA ARG A 173 -4.45 -2.91 -15.87
C ARG A 173 -5.22 -2.24 -17.03
N GLY A 174 -6.49 -2.64 -17.19
CA GLY A 174 -7.23 -2.32 -18.40
C GLY A 174 -6.59 -3.08 -19.58
N ASP A 175 -6.25 -2.36 -20.65
CA ASP A 175 -5.57 -2.94 -21.81
C ASP A 175 -4.04 -3.06 -21.64
N ASP A 176 -3.44 -2.37 -20.66
CA ASP A 176 -1.99 -2.34 -20.42
C ASP A 176 -1.50 -3.47 -19.50
N VAL A 177 -0.21 -3.84 -19.59
CA VAL A 177 0.48 -4.63 -18.55
C VAL A 177 1.27 -3.70 -17.64
N LYS A 178 0.93 -3.70 -16.34
CA LYS A 178 1.75 -3.07 -15.30
C LYS A 178 2.81 -4.06 -14.82
N SER A 179 4.04 -3.87 -15.27
CA SER A 179 5.21 -4.55 -14.70
C SER A 179 5.69 -3.82 -13.44
N ARG A 180 6.28 -4.57 -12.51
CA ARG A 180 7.08 -4.10 -11.37
C ARG A 180 8.31 -4.99 -11.23
N ILE A 181 9.47 -4.42 -10.94
CA ILE A 181 10.64 -5.21 -10.55
C ILE A 181 10.72 -5.28 -9.02
N VAL A 182 11.00 -6.46 -8.48
CA VAL A 182 11.02 -6.73 -7.04
C VAL A 182 12.29 -7.48 -6.64
N VAL A 183 12.79 -7.17 -5.45
CA VAL A 183 13.95 -7.82 -4.81
C VAL A 183 13.46 -9.07 -4.06
N ARG A 184 14.09 -10.23 -4.27
CA ARG A 184 13.74 -11.49 -3.59
C ARG A 184 14.40 -11.59 -2.19
N ASP A 185 14.18 -10.60 -1.32
CA ASP A 185 14.69 -10.59 0.08
C ASP A 185 13.87 -11.51 1.00
N ILE A 186 13.78 -12.78 0.62
CA ILE A 186 13.08 -13.83 1.36
C ILE A 186 13.78 -14.03 2.72
N LYS A 187 12.99 -14.27 3.77
CA LYS A 187 13.46 -14.49 5.14
C LYS A 187 14.41 -15.70 5.23
N ARG A 188 15.72 -15.43 5.20
CA ARG A 188 16.80 -16.41 5.46
C ARG A 188 17.41 -16.30 6.86
N SER A 189 17.17 -15.19 7.55
CA SER A 189 17.65 -14.88 8.90
C SER A 189 16.48 -14.52 9.84
N PRO A 190 16.70 -14.50 11.18
CA PRO A 190 15.87 -13.72 12.10
C PRO A 190 15.82 -12.24 11.66
N PRO A 191 14.77 -11.49 12.02
CA PRO A 191 14.73 -10.05 11.77
C PRO A 191 15.77 -9.33 12.65
N GLU A 192 16.55 -8.44 12.05
CA GLU A 192 17.55 -7.61 12.71
C GLU A 192 16.96 -6.28 13.24
N GLY A 193 15.81 -5.88 12.70
CA GLY A 193 15.10 -4.65 13.05
C GLY A 193 14.44 -4.03 11.82
N GLY A 194 13.15 -3.71 11.93
CA GLY A 194 12.39 -3.02 10.87
C GLY A 194 11.79 -3.91 9.78
N GLU A 195 12.22 -5.16 9.61
CA GLU A 195 11.68 -6.05 8.56
C GLU A 195 10.23 -6.49 8.79
N LEU A 196 9.71 -6.30 10.00
CA LEU A 196 8.33 -6.61 10.40
C LEU A 196 7.46 -5.34 10.50
N PHE A 197 7.96 -4.19 10.03
CA PHE A 197 7.25 -2.92 10.14
C PHE A 197 6.16 -2.81 9.07
N ALA A 198 4.90 -3.06 9.47
CA ALA A 198 3.74 -2.69 8.67
C ALA A 198 3.53 -1.18 8.77
N SER A 199 3.59 -0.48 7.64
CA SER A 199 3.58 0.99 7.62
C SER A 199 2.20 1.59 7.32
N THR A 200 1.19 0.95 7.87
CA THR A 200 -0.21 1.40 7.89
C THR A 200 -0.51 2.17 9.19
N PRO A 201 -1.62 2.89 9.27
CA PRO A 201 -2.11 3.43 10.53
C PRO A 201 -2.86 2.32 11.27
N SER A 202 -2.91 2.38 12.59
CA SER A 202 -3.79 1.50 13.34
C SER A 202 -5.26 1.78 13.00
N LEU A 203 -6.10 0.75 12.98
CA LEU A 203 -7.54 0.92 12.78
C LEU A 203 -8.18 1.79 13.88
N ALA A 204 -7.55 1.88 15.06
CA ALA A 204 -7.98 2.78 16.14
C ALA A 204 -7.70 4.25 15.77
N SER A 205 -6.52 4.56 15.24
CA SER A 205 -6.13 5.90 14.78
C SER A 205 -7.04 6.38 13.64
N PHE A 206 -7.30 5.51 12.66
CA PHE A 206 -8.17 5.83 11.53
C PHE A 206 -9.63 6.07 11.96
N ARG A 207 -10.14 5.30 12.94
CA ARG A 207 -11.46 5.54 13.56
C ARG A 207 -11.48 6.84 14.37
N LEU A 208 -10.42 7.15 15.11
CA LEU A 208 -10.29 8.39 15.89
C LEU A 208 -10.26 9.61 14.97
N HIS A 209 -9.54 9.54 13.85
CA HIS A 209 -9.54 10.59 12.84
C HIS A 209 -10.96 10.89 12.34
N PHE A 210 -11.69 9.88 11.85
CA PHE A 210 -13.06 10.09 11.38
C PHE A 210 -14.02 10.57 12.48
N ALA A 211 -13.86 10.11 13.73
CA ALA A 211 -14.68 10.58 14.84
C ALA A 211 -14.45 12.07 15.15
N LEU A 212 -13.19 12.52 15.18
CA LEU A 212 -12.83 13.93 15.41
C LEU A 212 -13.25 14.82 14.24
N SER A 213 -12.95 14.41 13.01
CA SER A 213 -13.32 15.14 11.79
C SER A 213 -14.84 15.25 11.62
N SER A 214 -15.60 14.22 11.98
CA SER A 214 -17.08 14.27 12.00
C SER A 214 -17.59 15.20 13.10
N LEU A 215 -17.01 15.19 14.30
CA LEU A 215 -17.38 16.11 15.38
C LEU A 215 -17.13 17.57 14.99
N GLU A 216 -15.96 17.88 14.44
CA GLU A 216 -15.59 19.23 14.00
C GLU A 216 -16.46 19.74 12.86
N LEU A 217 -16.77 18.88 11.87
CA LEU A 217 -17.71 19.20 10.80
C LEU A 217 -19.11 19.51 11.33
N ASN A 218 -19.61 18.73 12.31
CA ASN A 218 -20.92 18.97 12.92
C ASN A 218 -20.96 20.28 13.74
N LEU A 219 -19.90 20.60 14.48
CA LEU A 219 -19.79 21.87 15.21
C LEU A 219 -19.72 23.06 14.24
N MET A 220 -18.91 22.97 13.19
CA MET A 220 -18.81 24.02 12.16
C MET A 220 -20.16 24.26 11.45
N LEU A 221 -20.93 23.20 11.17
CA LEU A 221 -22.28 23.30 10.62
C LEU A 221 -23.28 23.95 11.59
N GLN A 222 -23.09 23.80 12.90
CA GLN A 222 -23.92 24.46 13.93
C GLN A 222 -23.55 25.94 14.14
N GLU A 223 -22.26 26.27 14.14
CA GLU A 223 -21.76 27.62 14.39
C GLU A 223 -21.88 28.54 13.16
N CYS A 224 -21.55 28.02 11.97
CA CYS A 224 -21.41 28.81 10.74
C CYS A 224 -22.41 28.44 9.64
N GLY A 225 -23.25 27.40 9.84
CA GLY A 225 -24.24 26.94 8.85
C GLY A 225 -23.64 26.41 7.53
N SER A 226 -22.33 26.16 7.50
CA SER A 226 -21.56 25.86 6.29
C SER A 226 -20.42 24.88 6.60
N SER A 227 -19.98 24.15 5.58
CA SER A 227 -18.85 23.22 5.62
C SER A 227 -17.73 23.56 4.63
N GLU A 228 -17.77 24.72 3.96
CA GLU A 228 -16.86 25.02 2.84
C GLU A 228 -15.36 25.15 3.23
N GLU A 229 -15.06 25.34 4.52
CA GLU A 229 -13.69 25.39 5.04
C GLU A 229 -13.18 24.01 5.50
N PHE A 230 -14.06 23.01 5.63
CA PHE A 230 -13.65 21.64 5.95
C PHE A 230 -13.19 20.90 4.69
N VAL A 231 -11.92 20.44 4.67
CA VAL A 231 -11.30 19.81 3.50
C VAL A 231 -10.61 18.50 3.88
N GLU A 232 -11.16 17.38 3.43
CA GLU A 232 -10.50 16.07 3.47
C GLU A 232 -9.75 15.84 2.14
N VAL A 233 -8.48 15.41 2.20
CA VAL A 233 -7.65 15.17 1.01
C VAL A 233 -7.06 13.76 1.04
N LEU A 234 -7.55 12.90 0.15
CA LEU A 234 -6.98 11.56 -0.07
C LEU A 234 -5.99 11.60 -1.24
N GLY A 235 -4.78 11.10 -1.01
CA GLY A 235 -3.73 10.95 -2.01
C GLY A 235 -3.26 9.50 -2.15
N ASP A 236 -2.61 9.19 -3.28
CA ASP A 236 -1.84 7.97 -3.50
C ASP A 236 -0.45 8.38 -4.00
N ILE A 237 0.60 7.73 -3.50
CA ILE A 237 2.00 8.12 -3.73
C ILE A 237 2.65 7.12 -4.70
N GLY A 238 2.67 7.50 -5.97
CA GLY A 238 3.15 6.68 -7.08
C GLY A 238 4.59 6.19 -6.93
N GLN A 239 4.73 4.89 -6.65
CA GLN A 239 5.99 4.24 -6.27
C GLN A 239 6.63 4.81 -4.99
N ALA A 240 5.83 5.01 -3.94
CA ALA A 240 6.23 5.42 -2.59
C ALA A 240 7.65 5.01 -2.13
N PHE A 241 7.99 3.70 -2.11
CA PHE A 241 9.23 3.22 -1.50
C PHE A 241 10.51 3.82 -2.11
N VAL A 242 10.55 4.03 -3.44
CA VAL A 242 11.77 4.48 -4.14
C VAL A 242 12.12 5.95 -3.91
N HIS A 243 11.33 6.68 -3.13
CA HIS A 243 11.72 8.00 -2.63
C HIS A 243 12.71 7.90 -1.47
N ALA A 244 12.60 6.87 -0.62
CA ALA A 244 13.48 6.63 0.51
C ALA A 244 14.83 6.03 0.09
N ASN A 245 15.90 6.43 0.78
CA ASN A 245 17.22 5.83 0.59
C ASN A 245 17.23 4.40 1.16
N ILE A 246 18.17 3.57 0.68
CA ILE A 246 18.47 2.28 1.32
C ILE A 246 19.28 2.51 2.61
N ASP A 247 19.14 1.62 3.60
CA ASP A 247 19.81 1.72 4.91
C ASP A 247 21.19 1.05 4.98
N GLN A 248 21.52 0.24 3.98
CA GLN A 248 22.73 -0.57 3.90
C GLN A 248 23.12 -0.78 2.43
N ASP A 249 24.38 -1.13 2.17
CA ASP A 249 24.82 -1.51 0.83
C ASP A 249 24.20 -2.85 0.41
N ILE A 250 23.27 -2.80 -0.56
CA ILE A 250 22.68 -3.97 -1.20
C ILE A 250 23.03 -3.96 -2.69
N TYR A 251 23.55 -5.10 -3.14
CA TYR A 251 23.82 -5.38 -4.54
C TYR A 251 22.75 -6.36 -5.05
N VAL A 252 22.22 -6.11 -6.25
CA VAL A 252 21.14 -6.91 -6.80
C VAL A 252 21.43 -7.41 -8.22
N TRP A 253 21.00 -8.64 -8.47
CA TRP A 253 21.15 -9.31 -9.77
C TRP A 253 19.81 -9.22 -10.53
N PRO A 254 19.73 -8.42 -11.61
CA PRO A 254 18.50 -8.26 -12.39
C PRO A 254 18.19 -9.51 -13.24
N PRO A 255 16.91 -9.77 -13.58
CA PRO A 255 16.51 -10.94 -14.37
C PRO A 255 16.84 -10.75 -15.86
N GLU A 256 16.89 -11.86 -16.61
CA GLU A 256 17.17 -11.90 -18.06
C GLU A 256 16.37 -10.86 -18.87
N ALA A 257 15.11 -10.61 -18.48
CA ALA A 257 14.19 -9.68 -19.13
C ALA A 257 14.62 -8.19 -19.11
N VAL A 258 15.73 -7.80 -18.49
CA VAL A 258 16.31 -6.45 -18.63
C VAL A 258 17.22 -6.30 -19.87
N ARG A 259 17.64 -7.41 -20.49
CA ARG A 259 18.65 -7.41 -21.56
C ARG A 259 18.25 -6.51 -22.73
N GLY A 260 19.11 -5.57 -23.09
CA GLY A 260 18.93 -4.68 -24.24
C GLY A 260 18.06 -3.46 -23.97
N VAL A 261 17.47 -3.31 -22.76
CA VAL A 261 16.69 -2.11 -22.43
C VAL A 261 17.63 -0.92 -22.22
N GLU A 262 17.44 0.15 -23.01
CA GLU A 262 18.13 1.42 -22.79
C GLU A 262 17.46 2.28 -21.70
N VAL A 263 18.27 2.74 -20.75
CA VAL A 263 17.90 3.73 -19.72
C VAL A 263 18.98 4.81 -19.60
N THR A 264 18.65 5.92 -18.93
CA THR A 264 19.64 6.96 -18.58
C THR A 264 19.98 6.88 -17.10
N ILE A 265 21.21 6.51 -16.76
CA ILE A 265 21.71 6.46 -15.38
C ILE A 265 22.79 7.54 -15.23
N ASP A 266 22.63 8.41 -14.24
CA ASP A 266 23.55 9.50 -13.90
C ASP A 266 23.99 10.33 -15.12
N GLY A 267 23.03 10.65 -15.99
CA GLY A 267 23.20 11.44 -17.21
C GLY A 267 23.76 10.67 -18.43
N LYS A 268 24.07 9.38 -18.29
CA LYS A 268 24.61 8.54 -19.37
C LYS A 268 23.58 7.53 -19.85
N LYS A 269 23.47 7.33 -21.16
CA LYS A 269 22.75 6.18 -21.72
C LYS A 269 23.48 4.89 -21.36
N VAL A 270 22.74 3.90 -20.86
CA VAL A 270 23.23 2.57 -20.52
C VAL A 270 22.25 1.53 -21.06
N THR A 271 22.76 0.56 -21.81
CA THR A 271 22.02 -0.64 -22.20
C THR A 271 22.14 -1.66 -21.07
N LEU A 272 21.02 -2.10 -20.50
CA LEU A 272 21.01 -3.02 -19.38
C LEU A 272 21.31 -4.47 -19.83
N SER A 273 21.96 -5.24 -18.95
CA SER A 273 22.20 -6.66 -19.11
C SER A 273 22.08 -7.38 -17.76
N PRO A 274 21.65 -8.65 -17.72
CA PRO A 274 21.53 -9.45 -16.49
C PRO A 274 22.89 -9.82 -15.87
N GLU A 275 23.97 -9.79 -16.65
CA GLU A 275 25.34 -10.03 -16.18
C GLU A 275 25.94 -8.85 -15.40
N VAL A 276 25.33 -7.65 -15.46
CA VAL A 276 25.79 -6.44 -14.77
C VAL A 276 24.96 -6.22 -13.49
N PRO A 277 25.51 -6.49 -12.29
CA PRO A 277 24.80 -6.28 -11.03
C PRO A 277 24.59 -4.78 -10.76
N TRP A 278 23.58 -4.46 -9.96
CA TRP A 278 23.25 -3.09 -9.59
C TRP A 278 23.43 -2.84 -8.10
N LYS A 279 24.08 -1.75 -7.72
CA LYS A 279 24.02 -1.23 -6.35
C LYS A 279 22.72 -0.44 -6.17
N LEU A 280 21.92 -0.80 -5.17
CA LEU A 280 20.73 -0.02 -4.81
C LEU A 280 21.13 1.26 -4.07
N ARG A 281 20.49 2.38 -4.44
CA ARG A 281 20.57 3.68 -3.74
C ARG A 281 19.26 4.00 -3.00
N LYS A 282 18.14 3.41 -3.45
CA LYS A 282 16.80 3.63 -2.90
C LYS A 282 16.15 2.32 -2.44
N ALA A 283 15.21 2.42 -1.49
CA ALA A 283 14.41 1.31 -1.04
C ALA A 283 13.47 0.82 -2.16
N LEU A 284 13.48 -0.48 -2.46
CA LEU A 284 12.77 -1.07 -3.60
C LEU A 284 11.74 -2.11 -3.14
N TYR A 285 10.77 -2.42 -3.99
CA TYR A 285 9.76 -3.45 -3.74
C TYR A 285 10.40 -4.81 -3.41
N GLY A 286 9.84 -5.54 -2.44
CA GLY A 286 10.33 -6.85 -2.03
C GLY A 286 11.48 -6.84 -1.01
N TYR A 287 12.22 -5.73 -0.85
CA TYR A 287 13.16 -5.58 0.27
C TYR A 287 12.41 -5.33 1.58
N ARG A 288 12.70 -6.11 2.63
CA ARG A 288 11.83 -6.20 3.83
C ARG A 288 11.71 -4.91 4.64
N LYS A 289 12.75 -4.06 4.70
CA LYS A 289 12.68 -2.77 5.44
C LYS A 289 12.04 -1.64 4.63
N SER A 290 11.74 -1.81 3.34
CA SER A 290 11.22 -0.73 2.48
C SER A 290 9.99 0.02 3.04
N PRO A 291 9.01 -0.62 3.72
CA PRO A 291 7.91 0.11 4.36
C PRO A 291 8.37 1.04 5.49
N MET A 292 9.36 0.61 6.30
CA MET A 292 9.95 1.40 7.39
C MET A 292 10.73 2.60 6.85
N LEU A 293 11.65 2.37 5.91
CA LEU A 293 12.50 3.42 5.35
C LEU A 293 11.68 4.51 4.65
N TRP A 294 10.60 4.12 3.97
CA TRP A 294 9.63 5.06 3.42
C TRP A 294 8.80 5.77 4.50
N GLN A 295 8.50 5.13 5.64
CA GLN A 295 7.84 5.83 6.74
C GLN A 295 8.74 6.83 7.45
N GLU A 296 10.02 6.55 7.61
CA GLU A 296 11.00 7.47 8.17
C GLU A 296 11.25 8.65 7.22
N HIS A 297 11.34 8.38 5.91
CA HIS A 297 11.43 9.41 4.88
C HIS A 297 10.18 10.31 4.83
N LEU A 298 8.97 9.72 4.89
CA LEU A 298 7.72 10.46 4.96
C LEU A 298 7.62 11.26 6.27
N ALA A 299 7.99 10.66 7.41
CA ALA A 299 8.03 11.36 8.69
C ALA A 299 8.92 12.59 8.61
N HIS A 300 10.15 12.46 8.10
CA HIS A 300 11.07 13.57 7.91
C HIS A 300 10.49 14.67 7.00
N ILE A 301 9.82 14.34 5.89
CA ILE A 301 9.15 15.34 5.05
C ILE A 301 8.03 16.06 5.81
N VAL A 302 7.19 15.31 6.54
CA VAL A 302 6.02 15.86 7.24
C VAL A 302 6.43 16.70 8.45
N THR A 303 7.42 16.27 9.24
CA THR A 303 7.93 17.04 10.39
C THR A 303 8.81 18.21 9.95
N GLU A 304 9.65 18.06 8.91
CA GLU A 304 10.59 19.13 8.55
C GLU A 304 10.12 20.12 7.50
N ARG A 305 9.19 19.74 6.61
CA ARG A 305 8.67 20.65 5.56
C ARG A 305 7.26 21.13 5.85
N VAL A 306 6.35 20.25 6.29
CA VAL A 306 4.95 20.60 6.61
C VAL A 306 4.81 21.06 8.07
N LYS A 307 5.82 20.80 8.91
CA LYS A 307 5.89 21.11 10.35
C LYS A 307 4.72 20.52 11.16
N LEU A 308 4.17 19.37 10.75
CA LEU A 308 3.22 18.63 11.60
C LEU A 308 3.98 17.83 12.67
N GLN A 309 3.38 17.69 13.84
CA GLN A 309 3.87 16.80 14.90
C GLN A 309 3.52 15.34 14.56
N ARG A 310 4.41 14.40 14.87
CA ARG A 310 4.17 12.95 14.71
C ARG A 310 3.58 12.39 16.00
N SER A 311 2.58 11.51 15.90
CA SER A 311 2.01 10.83 17.07
C SER A 311 3.02 9.87 17.70
N ALA A 312 3.08 9.87 19.03
CA ALA A 312 3.87 8.93 19.81
C ALA A 312 3.18 7.55 19.98
N ILE A 313 1.87 7.47 19.67
CA ILE A 313 1.06 6.24 19.75
C ILE A 313 1.03 5.52 18.41
N ASP A 314 1.00 6.28 17.31
CA ASP A 314 0.93 5.74 15.95
C ASP A 314 1.96 6.41 15.04
N THR A 315 2.92 5.61 14.58
CA THR A 315 4.01 6.05 13.70
C THR A 315 3.56 6.57 12.33
N SER A 316 2.29 6.39 11.96
CA SER A 316 1.65 6.79 10.70
C SER A 316 0.73 8.00 10.81
N THR A 317 0.43 8.46 12.03
CA THR A 317 -0.44 9.62 12.30
C THR A 317 0.37 10.88 12.57
N TYR A 318 -0.03 11.99 11.96
CA TYR A 318 0.56 13.33 12.12
C TYR A 318 -0.54 14.37 12.35
N PHE A 319 -0.25 15.41 13.13
CA PHE A 319 -1.22 16.43 13.48
C PHE A 319 -0.59 17.79 13.77
N ASP A 320 -1.40 18.83 13.74
CA ASP A 320 -1.10 20.16 14.27
C ASP A 320 -2.40 20.70 14.88
N ALA A 321 -2.40 20.92 16.20
CA ALA A 321 -3.60 21.30 16.93
C ALA A 321 -4.01 22.76 16.68
N ASP A 322 -3.04 23.65 16.48
CA ASP A 322 -3.26 25.08 16.29
C ASP A 322 -3.79 25.36 14.88
N ARG A 323 -3.25 24.67 13.86
CA ARG A 323 -3.76 24.67 12.48
C ARG A 323 -4.97 23.76 12.27
N LYS A 324 -5.38 22.96 13.27
CA LYS A 324 -6.39 21.89 13.19
C LYS A 324 -6.18 20.90 12.02
N VAL A 325 -4.93 20.65 11.65
CA VAL A 325 -4.58 19.72 10.56
C VAL A 325 -4.33 18.32 11.13
N ARG A 326 -4.84 17.29 10.45
CA ARG A 326 -4.50 15.88 10.69
C ARG A 326 -4.12 15.22 9.36
N LEU A 327 -3.14 14.32 9.41
CA LEU A 327 -2.68 13.55 8.26
C LEU A 327 -2.36 12.13 8.72
N ASP A 328 -3.02 11.15 8.12
CA ASP A 328 -2.71 9.74 8.27
C ASP A 328 -2.24 9.19 6.92
N ARG A 329 -1.12 8.45 6.92
CA ARG A 329 -0.79 7.58 5.79
C ARG A 329 -1.79 6.42 5.76
N CYS A 330 -2.20 5.98 4.58
CA CYS A 330 -2.90 4.71 4.38
C CYS A 330 -2.25 3.98 3.18
N GLU A 331 -2.10 2.66 3.27
CA GLU A 331 -1.68 1.81 2.12
C GLU A 331 -2.90 1.09 1.54
N ARG A 332 -2.83 0.68 0.26
CA ARG A 332 -3.97 0.17 -0.52
C ARG A 332 -3.56 -0.87 -1.55
#